data_AF-A0A965MT21-F1
#
_entry.id   AF-A0A965MT21-F1
#
_cell.length_a   1.000
_cell.length_b   1.000
_cell.length_c   1.000
_cell.angle_alpha   90.00
_cell.angle_beta   90.00
_cell.angle_gamma   90.00
#
_symmetry.space_group_name_H-M   'P 1'
#
loop_
_entity.id
_entity.type
_entity.pdbx_description
1 polymer ?
#
loop_
_entity_poly.entity_id
_entity_poly.type
_entity_poly.pdbx_seq_one_letter_code
_entity_poly.pdbx_strand_id
1 'polypeptide(L)'
;MSTAAIIAIVAIAAVVLGAIVVVTTARQTDVRGAGALSRETRKRDRKATVGTTTATGREVEAAASTTTLVKAAPAEVAPFVAPDAEAIGVSRRMFFNRAAVGMMSASLGAFGAAVLAFLWKGAEGGFGSKINAGKVTDILTNIRSNNGFLYLAEARAWVTEYPSSAVAKAKAAYGSQGPVLAGMEAGVVALYQKCPHLGCRVPECKSSQWFECQCHGSQYNRVGEKKGGPAPRGMDRFAVSVVNGVLTIDTGAVFAGPPIGVNTTGQEAEGPHCVGAAGSRCTGFSNRIARKRHSSVSRSASPPGVRNCSRQRQRAGTTARVATAE
;
A
#
# COMPACT_ATOMS: atom_id res chain seq x y z
N MET A 1 19.80 -22.78 -6.96
CA MET A 1 20.92 -22.20 -6.19
C MET A 1 20.34 -21.58 -4.94
N SER A 2 20.88 -21.88 -3.76
CA SER A 2 20.41 -21.27 -2.50
C SER A 2 20.73 -19.78 -2.48
N THR A 3 19.93 -18.99 -1.78
CA THR A 3 20.16 -17.54 -1.58
C THR A 3 21.55 -17.26 -1.00
N ALA A 4 22.03 -18.14 -0.12
CA ALA A 4 23.38 -18.10 0.42
C ALA A 4 24.49 -18.23 -0.65
N ALA A 5 24.29 -19.09 -1.66
CA ALA A 5 25.25 -19.26 -2.75
C ALA A 5 25.33 -18.01 -3.65
N ILE A 6 24.20 -17.33 -3.87
CA ILE A 6 24.16 -16.09 -4.67
C ILE A 6 24.89 -14.96 -3.93
N ILE A 7 24.65 -14.80 -2.63
CA ILE A 7 25.30 -13.78 -1.79
C ILE A 7 26.83 -13.99 -1.76
N ALA A 8 27.29 -15.23 -1.62
CA ALA A 8 28.72 -15.55 -1.61
C ALA A 8 29.42 -15.18 -2.92
N ILE A 9 28.79 -15.45 -4.07
CA ILE A 9 29.36 -15.14 -5.38
C ILE A 9 29.48 -13.61 -5.57
N VAL A 10 28.44 -12.86 -5.19
CA VAL A 10 28.44 -11.39 -5.31
C VAL A 10 29.50 -10.76 -4.41
N ALA A 11 29.66 -11.26 -3.18
CA ALA A 11 30.69 -10.77 -2.25
C ALA A 11 32.11 -11.00 -2.79
N ILE A 12 32.39 -12.18 -3.35
CA ILE A 12 33.70 -12.51 -3.94
C ILE A 12 33.98 -11.62 -5.15
N ALA A 13 32.99 -11.43 -6.03
CA ALA A 13 33.14 -10.57 -7.20
C ALA A 13 33.46 -9.12 -6.82
N ALA A 14 32.81 -8.59 -5.77
CA ALA A 14 33.06 -7.23 -5.28
C ALA A 14 34.49 -7.06 -4.72
N VAL A 15 34.99 -8.05 -3.97
CA VAL A 15 36.36 -8.03 -3.42
C VAL A 15 37.40 -8.08 -4.55
N VAL A 16 37.19 -8.93 -5.55
CA VAL A 16 38.10 -9.04 -6.70
C VAL A 16 38.13 -7.74 -7.50
N LEU A 17 36.97 -7.12 -7.76
CA LEU A 17 36.90 -5.82 -8.42
C LEU A 17 37.59 -4.71 -7.62
N GLY A 18 37.37 -4.67 -6.30
CA GLY A 18 38.05 -3.72 -5.42
C GLY A 18 39.57 -3.87 -5.46
N ALA A 19 40.07 -5.12 -5.43
CA ALA A 19 41.50 -5.39 -5.53
C ALA A 19 42.09 -4.95 -6.88
N ILE A 20 41.38 -5.19 -8.00
CA ILE A 20 41.82 -4.75 -9.33
C ILE A 20 41.91 -3.21 -9.39
N VAL A 21 40.93 -2.50 -8.85
CA VAL A 21 40.94 -1.02 -8.81
C VAL A 21 42.11 -0.50 -7.98
N VAL A 22 42.38 -1.08 -6.81
CA VAL A 22 43.52 -0.68 -5.96
C VAL A 22 44.85 -0.94 -6.66
N VAL A 23 45.03 -2.10 -7.29
CA VAL A 23 46.28 -2.46 -7.98
C VAL A 23 46.53 -1.57 -9.21
N THR A 24 45.48 -1.25 -9.96
CA THR A 24 45.59 -0.40 -11.16
C THR A 24 45.84 1.07 -10.81
N THR A 25 45.22 1.58 -9.74
CA THR A 25 45.42 2.97 -9.27
C THR A 25 46.76 3.15 -8.57
N ALA A 26 47.24 2.16 -7.81
CA ALA A 26 48.57 2.23 -7.16
C ALA A 26 49.72 2.36 -8.17
N ARG A 27 49.60 1.74 -9.36
CA ARG A 27 50.61 1.79 -10.43
C ARG A 27 50.75 3.15 -11.12
N GLN A 28 49.81 4.08 -10.95
CA GLN A 28 49.86 5.40 -11.60
C GLN A 28 50.57 6.49 -10.78
N THR A 29 51.13 6.16 -9.61
CA THR A 29 51.66 7.18 -8.68
C THR A 29 53.14 7.59 -8.89
N ASP A 30 53.78 7.17 -9.98
CA ASP A 30 55.20 7.47 -10.26
C ASP A 30 55.49 8.93 -10.68
N VAL A 31 54.49 9.82 -10.73
CA VAL A 31 54.70 11.24 -11.03
C VAL A 31 54.12 12.11 -9.91
N ARG A 32 54.85 12.21 -8.80
CA ARG A 32 54.57 13.21 -7.76
C ARG A 32 55.29 14.51 -8.09
N GLY A 33 54.55 15.46 -8.64
CA GLY A 33 54.93 16.87 -8.73
C GLY A 33 55.49 17.30 -10.09
N ALA A 34 55.09 18.49 -10.54
CA ALA A 34 55.68 19.17 -11.68
C ALA A 34 57.19 19.39 -11.41
N GLY A 35 58.04 18.62 -12.10
CA GLY A 35 59.49 18.67 -11.97
C GLY A 35 60.18 17.35 -11.60
N ALA A 36 59.44 16.31 -11.19
CA ALA A 36 60.02 15.00 -10.90
C ALA A 36 60.08 14.14 -12.18
N LEU A 37 61.26 14.07 -12.80
CA LEU A 37 61.52 13.13 -13.90
C LEU A 37 61.53 11.68 -13.38
N SER A 38 60.89 10.77 -14.12
CA SER A 38 60.84 9.34 -13.77
C SER A 38 62.25 8.74 -13.66
N ARG A 39 62.41 7.71 -12.82
CA ARG A 39 63.69 6.98 -12.68
C ARG A 39 64.22 6.48 -14.03
N GLU A 40 63.32 6.08 -14.92
CA GLU A 40 63.66 5.60 -16.25
C GLU A 40 64.19 6.73 -17.13
N THR A 41 63.58 7.92 -17.06
CA THR A 41 64.05 9.12 -17.77
C THR A 41 65.46 9.50 -17.31
N ARG A 42 65.73 9.55 -15.99
CA ARG A 42 67.06 9.86 -15.45
C ARG A 42 68.13 8.83 -15.85
N LYS A 43 67.77 7.55 -15.93
CA LYS A 43 68.69 6.47 -16.32
C LYS A 43 69.08 6.55 -17.80
N ARG A 44 68.13 6.93 -18.67
CA ARG A 44 68.41 7.17 -20.09
C ARG A 44 69.26 8.41 -20.29
N ASP A 45 68.95 9.49 -19.58
CA ASP A 45 69.69 10.76 -19.68
C ASP A 45 71.15 10.59 -19.21
N ARG A 46 71.37 9.81 -18.13
CA ARG A 46 72.72 9.48 -17.65
C ARG A 46 73.57 8.69 -18.66
N LYS A 47 72.93 7.98 -19.60
CA LYS A 47 73.60 7.21 -20.66
C LYS A 47 73.74 8.01 -21.96
N ALA A 48 73.07 9.15 -22.08
CA ALA A 48 73.17 9.99 -23.26
C ALA A 48 74.51 10.73 -23.25
N THR A 49 75.40 10.40 -24.18
CA THR A 49 76.62 11.17 -24.43
C THR A 49 76.26 12.30 -25.38
N VAL A 50 76.02 13.50 -24.85
CA VAL A 50 75.75 14.69 -25.67
C VAL A 50 77.07 15.13 -26.29
N GLY A 51 77.22 14.95 -27.60
CA GLY A 51 78.39 15.43 -28.34
C GLY A 51 78.41 16.96 -28.41
N THR A 52 79.56 17.57 -28.11
CA THR A 52 79.81 19.02 -28.05
C THR A 52 79.72 19.75 -29.40
N THR A 53 79.27 19.07 -30.46
CA THR A 53 79.16 19.61 -31.83
C THR A 53 77.75 20.05 -32.21
N THR A 54 76.80 19.96 -31.28
CA THR A 54 75.40 20.37 -31.52
C THR A 54 75.16 21.68 -30.82
N ALA A 55 74.71 22.69 -31.59
CA ALA A 55 74.45 24.03 -31.08
C ALA A 55 73.57 23.96 -29.81
N THR A 56 73.98 24.67 -28.76
CA THR A 56 73.19 24.70 -27.53
C THR A 56 71.82 25.33 -27.83
N GLY A 57 70.77 24.95 -27.09
CA GLY A 57 69.44 25.55 -27.31
C GLY A 57 69.46 27.09 -27.29
N ARG A 58 70.38 27.68 -26.51
CA ARG A 58 70.67 29.12 -26.50
C ARG A 58 71.29 29.64 -27.81
N GLU A 59 72.20 28.89 -28.42
CA GLU A 59 72.78 29.25 -29.72
C GLU A 59 71.75 29.14 -30.84
N VAL A 60 70.84 28.16 -30.76
CA VAL A 60 69.73 28.04 -31.72
C VAL A 60 68.74 29.20 -31.55
N GLU A 61 68.40 29.58 -30.32
CA GLU A 61 67.57 30.75 -30.03
C GLU A 61 68.24 32.06 -30.46
N ALA A 62 69.56 32.21 -30.26
CA ALA A 62 70.34 33.37 -30.69
C ALA A 62 70.51 33.42 -32.22
N ALA A 63 70.60 32.28 -32.90
CA ALA A 63 70.59 32.22 -34.36
C ALA A 63 69.19 32.51 -34.94
N ALA A 64 68.13 32.14 -34.22
CA ALA A 64 66.75 32.45 -34.59
C ALA A 64 66.32 33.89 -34.25
N SER A 65 67.09 34.63 -33.43
CA SER A 65 66.78 36.00 -33.03
C SER A 65 67.09 37.07 -34.09
N THR A 66 67.27 36.68 -35.36
CA THR A 66 67.32 37.63 -36.49
C THR A 66 65.98 38.33 -36.67
N THR A 67 65.99 39.67 -36.65
CA THR A 67 64.84 40.57 -36.81
C THR A 67 64.25 40.60 -38.23
N THR A 68 64.77 39.80 -39.15
CA THR A 68 64.19 39.62 -40.48
C THR A 68 63.05 38.62 -40.43
N LEU A 69 61.86 39.11 -40.07
CA LEU A 69 60.61 38.39 -40.29
C LEU A 69 60.46 38.12 -41.80
N VAL A 70 60.70 36.88 -42.21
CA VAL A 70 60.25 36.42 -43.52
C VAL A 70 58.72 36.48 -43.48
N LYS A 71 58.15 37.51 -44.12
CA LYS A 71 56.71 37.62 -44.29
C LYS A 71 56.27 36.41 -45.09
N ALA A 72 55.64 35.43 -44.43
CA ALA A 72 55.03 34.30 -45.11
C ALA A 72 54.17 34.84 -46.25
N ALA A 73 54.38 34.30 -47.46
CA ALA A 73 53.56 34.66 -48.62
C ALA A 73 52.08 34.55 -48.22
N PRO A 74 51.21 35.48 -48.65
CA PRO A 74 49.81 35.45 -48.26
C PRO A 74 49.21 34.12 -48.73
N ALA A 75 49.04 33.19 -47.80
CA ALA A 75 48.33 31.96 -48.05
C ALA A 75 46.87 32.37 -48.23
N GLU A 76 46.33 32.11 -49.42
CA GLU A 76 44.92 32.32 -49.73
C GLU A 76 44.12 31.53 -48.68
N VAL A 77 43.31 32.23 -47.89
CA VAL A 77 42.54 31.62 -46.81
C VAL A 77 41.54 30.68 -47.47
N ALA A 78 41.87 29.39 -47.53
CA ALA A 78 40.96 28.40 -48.06
C ALA A 78 39.64 28.48 -47.24
N PRO A 79 38.48 28.66 -47.90
CA PRO A 79 37.22 28.73 -47.20
C PRO A 79 37.04 27.40 -46.44
N PHE A 80 36.83 27.49 -45.13
CA PHE A 80 36.58 26.32 -44.31
C PHE A 80 35.28 25.66 -44.78
N VAL A 81 35.41 24.53 -45.46
CA VAL A 81 34.28 23.65 -45.78
C VAL A 81 34.10 22.73 -44.59
N ALA A 82 32.97 22.84 -43.91
CA ALA A 82 32.64 21.93 -42.82
C ALA A 82 32.66 20.49 -43.38
N PRO A 83 33.40 19.56 -42.75
CA PRO A 83 33.41 18.18 -43.21
C PRO A 83 31.98 17.63 -43.15
N ASP A 84 31.63 16.78 -44.13
CA ASP A 84 30.29 16.21 -44.20
C ASP A 84 29.95 15.43 -42.90
N ALA A 85 28.67 15.40 -42.55
CA ALA A 85 28.22 14.82 -41.28
C ALA A 85 28.46 13.29 -41.22
N GLU A 86 28.60 12.65 -42.38
CA GLU A 86 28.75 11.20 -42.54
C GLU A 86 30.21 10.75 -42.32
N ALA A 87 31.19 11.58 -42.68
CA ALA A 87 32.63 11.38 -42.47
C ALA A 87 33.06 11.70 -41.03
N ILE A 88 32.37 12.63 -40.35
CA ILE A 88 32.64 12.95 -38.93
C ILE A 88 32.11 11.86 -37.99
N GLY A 89 31.07 11.12 -38.39
CA GLY A 89 30.46 10.06 -37.58
C GLY A 89 30.07 10.56 -36.19
N VAL A 90 30.75 10.07 -35.15
CA VAL A 90 30.55 10.54 -33.76
C VAL A 90 31.63 11.53 -33.37
N SER A 91 31.28 12.82 -33.32
CA SER A 91 32.19 13.84 -32.80
C SER A 91 32.49 13.63 -31.31
N ARG A 92 33.68 14.06 -30.86
CA ARG A 92 34.08 13.97 -29.43
C ARG A 92 33.04 14.59 -28.50
N ARG A 93 32.44 15.72 -28.88
CA ARG A 93 31.38 16.39 -28.12
C ARG A 93 30.10 15.56 -28.06
N MET A 94 29.71 14.94 -29.17
CA MET A 94 28.57 14.02 -29.19
C MET A 94 28.80 12.79 -28.31
N PHE A 95 30.01 12.21 -28.35
CA PHE A 95 30.38 11.10 -27.48
C PHE A 95 30.26 11.50 -26.00
N PHE A 96 30.88 12.60 -25.57
CA PHE A 96 30.83 13.03 -24.18
C PHE A 96 29.41 13.40 -23.70
N ASN A 97 28.61 14.08 -24.53
CA ASN A 97 27.23 14.42 -24.16
C ASN A 97 26.36 13.16 -24.04
N ARG A 98 26.48 12.20 -24.98
CA ARG A 98 25.74 10.93 -24.92
C ARG A 98 26.17 10.09 -23.72
N ALA A 99 27.47 10.04 -23.42
CA ALA A 99 27.98 9.32 -22.25
C ALA A 99 27.49 9.96 -20.94
N ALA A 100 27.53 11.30 -20.82
CA ALA A 100 27.07 12.00 -19.63
C ALA A 100 25.57 11.82 -19.40
N VAL A 101 24.74 11.98 -20.44
CA VAL A 101 23.30 11.75 -20.35
C VAL A 101 23.00 10.29 -20.07
N GLY A 102 23.66 9.35 -20.76
CA GLY A 102 23.47 7.92 -20.56
C GLY A 102 23.78 7.48 -19.12
N MET A 103 24.91 7.94 -18.56
CA MET A 103 25.28 7.65 -17.17
C MET A 103 24.30 8.26 -16.17
N MET A 104 23.87 9.50 -16.38
CA MET A 104 22.89 10.16 -15.52
C MET A 104 21.53 9.44 -15.57
N SER A 105 21.03 9.12 -16.77
CA SER A 105 19.77 8.40 -16.95
C SER A 105 19.83 6.99 -16.37
N ALA A 106 20.95 6.27 -16.53
CA ALA A 106 21.13 4.95 -15.92
C ALA A 106 21.09 5.04 -14.38
N SER A 107 21.77 6.05 -13.80
CA SER A 107 21.77 6.27 -12.35
C SER A 107 20.37 6.60 -11.83
N LEU A 108 19.65 7.51 -12.49
CA LEU A 108 18.29 7.88 -12.10
C LEU A 108 17.30 6.73 -12.31
N GLY A 109 17.46 5.95 -13.37
CA GLY A 109 16.65 4.76 -13.65
C GLY A 109 16.84 3.68 -12.59
N ALA A 110 18.08 3.38 -12.21
CA ALA A 110 18.39 2.42 -11.15
C ALA A 110 17.82 2.86 -9.79
N PHE A 111 17.96 4.15 -9.45
CA PHE A 111 17.38 4.70 -8.23
C PHE A 111 15.85 4.64 -8.24
N GLY A 112 15.22 5.04 -9.35
CA GLY A 112 13.77 4.96 -9.52
C GLY A 112 13.24 3.53 -9.40
N ALA A 113 13.93 2.56 -10.02
CA ALA A 113 13.61 1.14 -9.88
C ALA A 113 13.73 0.66 -8.43
N ALA A 114 14.75 1.09 -7.68
CA ALA A 114 14.91 0.75 -6.27
C ALA A 114 13.78 1.34 -5.41
N VAL A 115 13.37 2.59 -5.66
CA VAL A 115 12.21 3.21 -4.98
C VAL A 115 10.93 2.44 -5.29
N LEU A 116 10.69 2.11 -6.56
CA LEU A 116 9.52 1.31 -6.95
C LEU A 116 9.54 -0.08 -6.30
N ALA A 117 10.69 -0.75 -6.26
CA ALA A 117 10.85 -2.03 -5.60
C ALA A 117 10.59 -1.93 -4.08
N PHE A 118 11.02 -0.84 -3.44
CA PHE A 118 10.75 -0.58 -2.02
C PHE A 118 9.25 -0.33 -1.75
N LEU A 119 8.56 0.37 -2.65
CA LEU A 119 7.10 0.58 -2.54
C LEU A 119 6.29 -0.67 -2.95
N TRP A 120 6.90 -1.61 -3.68
CA TRP A 120 6.24 -2.85 -4.06
C TRP A 120 6.12 -3.76 -2.85
N LYS A 121 4.89 -4.18 -2.54
CA LYS A 121 4.59 -5.01 -1.36
C LYS A 121 5.41 -6.32 -1.42
N GLY A 122 6.42 -6.44 -0.57
CA GLY A 122 7.07 -7.70 -0.23
C GLY A 122 6.07 -8.62 0.48
N ALA A 123 5.88 -9.83 -0.04
CA ALA A 123 4.89 -10.78 0.43
C ALA A 123 5.49 -11.74 1.47
N GLU A 124 5.81 -11.27 2.68
CA GLU A 124 6.23 -12.19 3.75
C GLU A 124 5.60 -11.82 5.09
N GLY A 125 4.84 -12.78 5.65
CA GLY A 125 4.34 -12.79 7.03
C GLY A 125 3.29 -11.71 7.36
N GLY A 126 2.02 -11.94 7.02
CA GLY A 126 0.93 -11.05 7.46
C GLY A 126 -0.34 -11.18 6.62
N PHE A 127 -1.13 -10.10 6.55
CA PHE A 127 -2.34 -10.06 5.72
C PHE A 127 -2.00 -10.32 4.23
N GLY A 128 -2.52 -11.42 3.70
CA GLY A 128 -2.17 -12.01 2.41
C GLY A 128 -1.48 -13.37 2.49
N SER A 129 -1.23 -13.91 3.69
CA SER A 129 -0.72 -15.26 3.92
C SER A 129 -1.66 -16.11 4.78
N LYS A 130 -1.29 -17.38 4.99
CA LYS A 130 -1.98 -18.30 5.91
C LYS A 130 -1.64 -17.94 7.35
N ILE A 131 -2.66 -17.73 8.17
CA ILE A 131 -2.56 -17.33 9.57
C ILE A 131 -3.13 -18.46 10.43
N ASN A 132 -2.35 -18.92 11.40
CA ASN A 132 -2.80 -19.91 12.37
C ASN A 132 -3.64 -19.21 13.44
N ALA A 133 -4.94 -19.50 13.48
CA ALA A 133 -5.87 -18.92 14.44
C ALA A 133 -5.88 -19.67 15.79
N GLY A 134 -5.31 -20.89 15.84
CA GLY A 134 -5.25 -21.73 17.04
C GLY A 134 -6.19 -22.94 16.96
N LYS A 135 -6.47 -23.59 18.10
CA LYS A 135 -7.34 -24.77 18.14
C LYS A 135 -8.81 -24.37 17.96
N VAL A 136 -9.56 -25.16 17.19
CA VAL A 136 -10.98 -24.89 16.91
C VAL A 136 -11.81 -24.88 18.20
N THR A 137 -11.52 -25.76 19.16
CA THR A 137 -12.22 -25.83 20.45
C THR A 137 -12.10 -24.54 21.27
N ASP A 138 -10.90 -23.97 21.28
CA ASP A 138 -10.58 -22.77 22.05
C ASP A 138 -11.21 -21.55 21.38
N ILE A 139 -11.18 -21.52 20.05
CA ILE A 139 -11.86 -20.50 19.24
C ILE A 139 -13.37 -20.52 19.49
N LEU A 140 -14.02 -21.68 19.45
CA LEU A 140 -15.45 -21.80 19.72
C LEU A 140 -15.80 -21.36 21.15
N THR A 141 -14.96 -21.69 22.13
CA THR A 141 -15.12 -21.23 23.51
C THR A 141 -15.03 -19.71 23.59
N ASN A 142 -14.01 -19.12 22.97
CA ASN A 142 -13.81 -17.66 22.92
C ASN A 142 -14.95 -16.93 22.20
N ILE A 143 -15.49 -17.51 21.12
CA ILE A 143 -16.66 -16.96 20.41
C ILE A 143 -17.86 -16.90 21.35
N ARG A 144 -18.15 -17.99 22.07
CA ARG A 144 -19.27 -18.06 23.01
C ARG A 144 -19.10 -17.11 24.20
N SER A 145 -17.88 -17.00 24.74
CA SER A 145 -17.55 -16.04 25.81
C SER A 145 -17.71 -14.58 25.37
N ASN A 146 -17.55 -14.27 24.09
CA ASN A 146 -17.69 -12.93 23.52
C ASN A 146 -19.05 -12.66 22.88
N ASN A 147 -20.11 -13.37 23.30
CA ASN A 147 -21.48 -13.24 22.77
C ASN A 147 -21.56 -13.52 21.26
N GLY A 148 -20.87 -14.55 20.77
CA GLY A 148 -20.99 -15.04 19.40
C GLY A 148 -20.02 -14.43 18.39
N PHE A 149 -19.10 -13.56 18.82
CA PHE A 149 -18.13 -12.88 17.93
C PHE A 149 -16.70 -12.97 18.46
N LEU A 150 -15.76 -13.33 17.58
CA LEU A 150 -14.33 -13.25 17.88
C LEU A 150 -13.62 -12.40 16.82
N TYR A 151 -12.84 -11.42 17.24
CA TYR A 151 -12.01 -10.62 16.35
C TYR A 151 -10.58 -11.16 16.33
N LEU A 152 -10.06 -11.46 15.13
CA LEU A 152 -8.65 -11.80 14.93
C LEU A 152 -7.97 -10.63 14.20
N ALA A 153 -7.13 -9.89 14.93
CA ALA A 153 -6.50 -8.68 14.42
C ALA A 153 -5.48 -8.99 13.32
N GLU A 154 -4.77 -10.11 13.45
CA GLU A 154 -3.77 -10.60 12.50
C GLU A 154 -4.39 -10.88 11.13
N ALA A 155 -5.58 -11.47 11.11
CA ALA A 155 -6.32 -11.79 9.90
C ALA A 155 -7.24 -10.66 9.42
N ARG A 156 -7.43 -9.61 10.23
CA ARG A 156 -8.44 -8.55 10.01
C ARG A 156 -9.83 -9.16 9.75
N ALA A 157 -10.15 -10.20 10.51
CA ALA A 157 -11.29 -11.06 10.29
C ALA A 157 -12.14 -11.20 11.55
N TRP A 158 -13.45 -11.31 11.34
CA TRP A 158 -14.39 -11.78 12.34
C TRP A 158 -14.57 -13.28 12.19
N VAL A 159 -14.41 -14.02 13.28
CA VAL A 159 -14.72 -15.45 13.33
C VAL A 159 -15.98 -15.63 14.15
N THR A 160 -16.97 -16.31 13.57
CA THR A 160 -18.24 -16.62 14.24
C THR A 160 -18.56 -18.10 14.11
N GLU A 161 -19.40 -18.58 15.02
CA GLU A 161 -19.85 -19.98 15.04
C GLU A 161 -20.92 -20.20 13.95
N TYR A 162 -20.72 -21.26 13.16
CA TYR A 162 -21.68 -21.73 12.17
C TYR A 162 -22.44 -22.94 12.74
N PRO A 163 -23.78 -22.92 12.78
CA PRO A 163 -24.55 -24.01 13.37
C PRO A 163 -24.47 -25.27 12.50
N SER A 164 -24.20 -26.43 13.12
CA SER A 164 -24.10 -27.72 12.43
C SER A 164 -25.38 -28.13 11.68
N SER A 165 -26.54 -27.70 12.17
CA SER A 165 -27.85 -27.94 11.52
C SER A 165 -28.02 -27.21 10.19
N ALA A 166 -27.27 -26.12 9.96
CA ALA A 166 -27.37 -25.33 8.73
C ALA A 166 -26.38 -25.76 7.64
N VAL A 167 -25.47 -26.71 7.92
CA VAL A 167 -24.40 -27.13 6.98
C VAL A 167 -24.96 -27.67 5.67
N ALA A 168 -26.11 -28.35 5.68
CA ALA A 168 -26.76 -28.79 4.46
C ALA A 168 -27.18 -27.62 3.55
N LYS A 169 -27.71 -26.53 4.15
CA LYS A 169 -28.04 -25.29 3.44
C LYS A 169 -26.78 -24.54 3.00
N ALA A 170 -25.74 -24.57 3.83
CA ALA A 170 -24.43 -24.03 3.51
C ALA A 170 -23.86 -24.68 2.24
N LYS A 171 -23.95 -26.01 2.11
CA LYS A 171 -23.46 -26.74 0.95
C LYS A 171 -24.19 -26.32 -0.34
N ALA A 172 -25.48 -26.03 -0.26
CA ALA A 172 -26.24 -25.52 -1.40
C ALA A 172 -25.84 -24.08 -1.79
N ALA A 173 -25.59 -23.21 -0.80
CA ALA A 173 -25.27 -21.80 -1.04
C ALA A 173 -23.78 -21.53 -1.35
N TYR A 174 -22.88 -22.33 -0.78
CA TYR A 174 -21.43 -22.14 -0.80
C TYR A 174 -20.69 -23.31 -1.46
N GLY A 175 -21.39 -24.23 -2.12
CA GLY A 175 -20.78 -25.42 -2.74
C GLY A 175 -19.70 -25.10 -3.77
N SER A 176 -19.75 -23.92 -4.41
CA SER A 176 -18.71 -23.44 -5.31
C SER A 176 -17.45 -22.93 -4.60
N GLN A 177 -17.53 -22.65 -3.30
CA GLN A 177 -16.46 -22.11 -2.45
C GLN A 177 -15.98 -23.17 -1.47
N GLY A 178 -15.33 -24.22 -1.96
CA GLY A 178 -14.86 -25.37 -1.16
C GLY A 178 -14.11 -24.99 0.13
N PRO A 179 -13.10 -24.09 0.10
CA PRO A 179 -12.37 -23.67 1.31
C PRO A 179 -13.20 -22.90 2.33
N VAL A 180 -14.30 -22.26 1.92
CA VAL A 180 -15.23 -21.57 2.83
C VAL A 180 -16.16 -22.59 3.48
N LEU A 181 -16.67 -23.53 2.68
CA LEU A 181 -17.53 -24.62 3.16
C LEU A 181 -16.81 -25.49 4.19
N ALA A 182 -15.51 -25.77 3.99
CA ALA A 182 -14.70 -26.54 4.94
C ALA A 182 -14.67 -25.90 6.35
N GLY A 183 -14.62 -24.56 6.44
CA GLY A 183 -14.75 -23.86 7.71
C GLY A 183 -16.13 -24.06 8.34
N MET A 184 -17.20 -23.91 7.54
CA MET A 184 -18.57 -24.04 8.00
C MET A 184 -18.89 -25.47 8.47
N GLU A 185 -18.34 -26.48 7.80
CA GLU A 185 -18.40 -27.89 8.22
C GLU A 185 -17.66 -28.12 9.55
N ALA A 186 -16.57 -27.39 9.79
CA ALA A 186 -15.88 -27.34 11.08
C ALA A 186 -16.57 -26.46 12.13
N GLY A 187 -17.72 -25.86 11.81
CA GLY A 187 -18.53 -25.06 12.73
C GLY A 187 -18.09 -23.61 12.88
N VAL A 188 -17.25 -23.08 11.98
CA VAL A 188 -16.76 -21.70 12.05
C VAL A 188 -16.84 -21.00 10.69
N VAL A 189 -17.00 -19.68 10.69
CA VAL A 189 -16.88 -18.87 9.48
C VAL A 189 -15.95 -17.71 9.72
N ALA A 190 -14.97 -17.54 8.82
CA ALA A 190 -14.03 -16.41 8.85
C ALA A 190 -14.49 -15.34 7.85
N LEU A 191 -15.03 -14.25 8.38
CA LEU A 191 -15.56 -13.11 7.63
C LEU A 191 -14.53 -11.99 7.57
N TYR A 192 -14.34 -11.40 6.41
CA TYR A 192 -13.51 -10.23 6.28
C TYR A 192 -14.21 -9.02 6.90
N GLN A 193 -13.51 -8.27 7.77
CA GLN A 193 -14.08 -7.07 8.41
C GLN A 193 -14.42 -5.93 7.42
N LYS A 194 -14.07 -6.06 6.14
CA LYS A 194 -14.24 -5.04 5.10
C LYS A 194 -15.67 -5.11 4.53
N CYS A 195 -16.36 -3.97 4.56
CA CYS A 195 -17.69 -3.84 3.98
C CYS A 195 -17.64 -3.94 2.44
N PRO A 196 -18.43 -4.83 1.81
CA PRO A 196 -18.56 -4.93 0.35
C PRO A 196 -19.11 -3.69 -0.36
N HIS A 197 -19.61 -2.69 0.37
CA HIS A 197 -20.08 -1.42 -0.20
C HIS A 197 -18.89 -0.57 -0.69
N LEU A 198 -18.16 0.04 0.25
CA LEU A 198 -17.02 0.94 -0.04
C LEU A 198 -15.78 0.65 0.82
N GLY A 199 -15.77 -0.46 1.56
CA GLY A 199 -14.59 -0.91 2.29
C GLY A 199 -14.43 -0.43 3.73
N CYS A 200 -15.43 0.24 4.32
CA CYS A 200 -15.43 0.55 5.75
C CYS A 200 -15.26 -0.72 6.61
N ARG A 201 -14.69 -0.59 7.81
CA ARG A 201 -14.70 -1.67 8.81
C ARG A 201 -16.14 -1.89 9.31
N VAL A 202 -16.60 -3.13 9.31
CA VAL A 202 -17.92 -3.51 9.83
C VAL A 202 -17.76 -3.97 11.28
N PRO A 203 -18.31 -3.23 12.27
CA PRO A 203 -18.37 -3.70 13.65
C PRO A 203 -19.52 -4.68 13.86
N GLU A 204 -19.40 -5.48 14.91
CA GLU A 204 -20.45 -6.31 15.48
C GLU A 204 -21.42 -5.48 16.34
N CYS A 205 -22.69 -5.86 16.31
CA CYS A 205 -23.72 -5.33 17.19
C CYS A 205 -24.15 -6.42 18.17
N LYS A 206 -23.81 -6.24 19.45
CA LYS A 206 -24.10 -7.24 20.49
C LYS A 206 -25.59 -7.42 20.77
N SER A 207 -26.42 -6.38 20.54
CA SER A 207 -27.86 -6.43 20.77
C SER A 207 -28.62 -7.14 19.66
N SER A 208 -28.37 -6.80 18.39
CA SER A 208 -29.02 -7.46 17.24
C SER A 208 -28.36 -8.79 16.85
N GLN A 209 -27.17 -9.07 17.40
CA GLN A 209 -26.33 -10.23 17.03
C GLN A 209 -25.97 -10.26 15.54
N TRP A 210 -25.91 -9.07 14.93
CA TRP A 210 -25.62 -8.84 13.52
C TRP A 210 -24.38 -7.96 13.35
N PHE A 211 -23.81 -7.95 12.14
CA PHE A 211 -22.79 -6.99 11.74
C PHE A 211 -23.44 -5.78 11.09
N GLU A 212 -23.16 -4.59 11.61
CA GLU A 212 -23.84 -3.37 11.20
C GLU A 212 -22.84 -2.28 10.87
N CYS A 213 -22.74 -1.95 9.58
CA CYS A 213 -21.79 -0.98 9.08
C CYS A 213 -22.25 0.46 9.36
N GLN A 214 -21.51 1.17 10.20
CA GLN A 214 -21.82 2.53 10.65
C GLN A 214 -21.68 3.60 9.56
N CYS A 215 -21.08 3.29 8.41
CA CYS A 215 -20.89 4.27 7.34
C CYS A 215 -22.19 4.58 6.57
N HIS A 216 -22.94 3.54 6.19
CA HIS A 216 -24.15 3.69 5.36
C HIS A 216 -25.26 2.69 5.76
N GLY A 217 -25.16 2.07 6.94
CA GLY A 217 -26.20 1.19 7.48
C GLY A 217 -26.36 -0.17 6.77
N SER A 218 -25.30 -0.72 6.15
CA SER A 218 -25.35 -2.10 5.64
C SER A 218 -25.38 -3.09 6.79
N GLN A 219 -26.31 -4.05 6.73
CA GLN A 219 -26.58 -5.01 7.80
C GLN A 219 -26.37 -6.43 7.29
N TYR A 220 -25.68 -7.24 8.09
CA TYR A 220 -25.39 -8.64 7.81
C TYR A 220 -25.67 -9.49 9.05
N ASN A 221 -26.16 -10.71 8.88
CA ASN A 221 -26.36 -11.62 10.01
C ASN A 221 -25.02 -12.12 10.58
N ARG A 222 -25.05 -12.96 11.63
CA ARG A 222 -23.83 -13.47 12.29
C ARG A 222 -22.89 -14.26 11.38
N VAL A 223 -23.36 -14.74 10.23
CA VAL A 223 -22.56 -15.47 9.22
C VAL A 223 -22.22 -14.63 7.98
N GLY A 224 -22.43 -13.31 8.07
CA GLY A 224 -22.05 -12.35 7.04
C GLY A 224 -22.95 -12.34 5.80
N GLU A 225 -24.13 -12.95 5.85
CA GLU A 225 -25.13 -12.86 4.78
C GLU A 225 -25.86 -11.53 4.88
N LYS A 226 -26.08 -10.86 3.73
CA LYS A 226 -26.68 -9.53 3.70
C LYS A 226 -28.17 -9.59 4.05
N LYS A 227 -28.58 -8.72 4.97
CA LYS A 227 -29.98 -8.51 5.37
C LYS A 227 -30.52 -7.15 4.92
N GLY A 228 -29.69 -6.10 4.91
CA GLY A 228 -30.16 -4.75 4.59
C GLY A 228 -29.06 -3.77 4.16
N GLY A 229 -29.49 -2.59 3.72
CA GLY A 229 -28.62 -1.48 3.32
C GLY A 229 -28.02 -1.56 1.90
N PRO A 230 -27.12 -0.62 1.56
CA PRO A 230 -26.68 -0.38 0.18
C PRO A 230 -25.64 -1.35 -0.37
N ALA A 231 -25.00 -2.18 0.45
CA ALA A 231 -24.00 -3.13 -0.04
C ALA A 231 -24.58 -4.09 -1.10
N PRO A 232 -23.88 -4.38 -2.20
CA PRO A 232 -24.44 -5.19 -3.30
C PRO A 232 -24.55 -6.69 -2.96
N ARG A 233 -23.85 -7.16 -1.93
CA ARG A 233 -23.74 -8.58 -1.54
C ARG A 233 -23.39 -8.71 -0.06
N GLY A 234 -23.38 -9.94 0.47
CA GLY A 234 -22.91 -10.20 1.83
C GLY A 234 -21.40 -10.04 1.99
N MET A 235 -20.93 -10.13 3.24
CA MET A 235 -19.53 -9.98 3.62
C MET A 235 -18.62 -11.01 2.94
N ASP A 236 -17.42 -10.56 2.60
CA ASP A 236 -16.37 -11.42 2.07
C ASP A 236 -15.93 -12.45 3.10
N ARG A 237 -15.46 -13.60 2.62
CA ARG A 237 -15.02 -14.72 3.46
C ARG A 237 -13.59 -15.10 3.11
N PHE A 238 -12.85 -15.58 4.09
CA PHE A 238 -11.53 -16.15 3.87
C PHE A 238 -11.63 -17.66 3.66
N ALA A 239 -10.67 -18.21 2.93
CA ALA A 239 -10.45 -19.65 2.93
C ALA A 239 -10.09 -20.12 4.35
N VAL A 240 -10.70 -21.23 4.76
CA VAL A 240 -10.43 -21.85 6.04
C VAL A 240 -9.98 -23.28 5.81
N SER A 241 -8.96 -23.69 6.55
CA SER A 241 -8.50 -25.08 6.59
C SER A 241 -8.35 -25.51 8.04
N VAL A 242 -8.75 -26.74 8.34
CA VAL A 242 -8.59 -27.33 9.66
C VAL A 242 -7.73 -28.57 9.52
N VAL A 243 -6.56 -28.56 10.16
CA VAL A 243 -5.62 -29.68 10.16
C VAL A 243 -5.29 -30.00 11.61
N ASN A 244 -5.47 -31.26 12.02
CA ASN A 244 -5.22 -31.72 13.40
C ASN A 244 -5.93 -30.87 14.48
N GLY A 245 -7.14 -30.36 14.18
CA GLY A 245 -7.92 -29.51 15.09
C GLY A 245 -7.42 -28.07 15.21
N VAL A 246 -6.41 -27.68 14.44
CA VAL A 246 -5.93 -26.30 14.34
C VAL A 246 -6.57 -25.61 13.14
N LEU A 247 -7.16 -24.44 13.38
CA LEU A 247 -7.76 -23.58 12.38
C LEU A 247 -6.69 -22.69 11.74
N THR A 248 -6.57 -22.75 10.42
CA THR A 248 -5.72 -21.85 9.63
C THR A 248 -6.60 -21.08 8.66
N ILE A 249 -6.51 -19.75 8.71
CA ILE A 249 -7.25 -18.81 7.86
C ILE A 249 -6.30 -18.31 6.77
N ASP A 250 -6.63 -18.52 5.51
CA ASP A 250 -5.87 -18.00 4.39
C ASP A 250 -6.39 -16.62 3.98
N THR A 251 -5.64 -15.57 4.37
CA THR A 251 -6.01 -14.18 4.05
C THR A 251 -5.61 -13.74 2.64
N GLY A 252 -4.86 -14.58 1.90
CA GLY A 252 -4.57 -14.36 0.48
C GLY A 252 -5.71 -14.79 -0.44
N ALA A 253 -6.54 -15.74 0.01
CA ALA A 253 -7.69 -16.24 -0.72
C ALA A 253 -9.01 -15.67 -0.16
N VAL A 254 -9.45 -14.56 -0.75
CA VAL A 254 -10.72 -13.89 -0.40
C VAL A 254 -11.82 -14.30 -1.36
N PHE A 255 -12.91 -14.83 -0.82
CA PHE A 255 -14.10 -15.22 -1.57
C PHE A 255 -15.20 -14.18 -1.41
N ALA A 256 -15.83 -13.84 -2.53
CA ALA A 256 -16.96 -12.92 -2.53
C ALA A 256 -18.11 -13.47 -1.67
N GLY A 257 -18.69 -12.58 -0.86
CA GLY A 257 -19.90 -12.90 -0.10
C GLY A 257 -21.08 -13.29 -1.00
N PRO A 258 -22.10 -13.94 -0.43
CA PRO A 258 -23.20 -14.48 -1.21
C PRO A 258 -24.08 -13.36 -1.77
N PRO A 259 -24.85 -13.62 -2.85
CA PRO A 259 -25.81 -12.67 -3.38
C PRO A 259 -26.91 -12.35 -2.35
N ILE A 260 -27.65 -11.28 -2.63
CA ILE A 260 -28.78 -10.83 -1.80
C ILE A 260 -29.83 -11.95 -1.73
N GLY A 261 -30.39 -12.19 -0.54
CA GLY A 261 -31.46 -13.16 -0.30
C GLY A 261 -30.98 -14.54 0.18
N VAL A 262 -29.67 -14.80 0.18
CA VAL A 262 -29.11 -16.00 0.81
C VAL A 262 -29.26 -15.89 2.33
N ASN A 263 -29.92 -16.87 2.94
CA ASN A 263 -30.13 -16.96 4.38
C ASN A 263 -30.02 -18.43 4.83
N THR A 264 -28.80 -18.90 5.08
CA THR A 264 -28.56 -20.32 5.40
C THR A 264 -28.94 -20.66 6.82
N THR A 265 -28.74 -19.74 7.77
CA THR A 265 -29.02 -19.97 9.19
C THR A 265 -30.46 -19.66 9.58
N GLY A 266 -31.18 -18.85 8.79
CA GLY A 266 -32.51 -18.36 9.17
C GLY A 266 -32.49 -17.37 10.33
N GLN A 267 -31.30 -16.93 10.76
CA GLN A 267 -31.17 -16.03 11.91
C GLN A 267 -31.73 -14.64 11.54
N GLU A 268 -32.71 -14.20 12.31
CA GLU A 268 -33.20 -12.83 12.29
C GLU A 268 -32.53 -11.99 13.39
N ALA A 269 -32.78 -10.69 13.43
CA ALA A 269 -32.17 -9.83 14.45
C ALA A 269 -32.71 -10.21 15.84
N GLU A 270 -31.82 -10.55 16.77
CA GLU A 270 -32.20 -11.01 18.11
C GLU A 270 -32.62 -9.86 19.04
N GLY A 271 -32.28 -8.62 18.66
CA GLY A 271 -32.54 -7.42 19.42
C GLY A 271 -32.41 -6.15 18.58
N PRO A 272 -32.43 -4.97 19.22
CA PRO A 272 -32.40 -3.70 18.50
C PRO A 272 -31.08 -3.51 17.75
N HIS A 273 -31.15 -2.91 16.57
CA HIS A 273 -29.99 -2.53 15.78
C HIS A 273 -29.16 -1.45 16.48
N CYS A 274 -27.84 -1.57 16.39
CA CYS A 274 -26.89 -0.57 16.88
C CYS A 274 -26.82 0.64 15.94
N VAL A 275 -26.97 0.44 14.63
CA VAL A 275 -27.17 1.53 13.66
C VAL A 275 -28.61 2.06 13.77
N GLY A 276 -28.77 3.30 14.19
CA GLY A 276 -30.08 3.97 14.30
C GLY A 276 -30.71 4.01 15.71
N ALA A 277 -30.18 3.28 16.70
CA ALA A 277 -30.64 3.38 18.10
C ALA A 277 -30.21 4.68 18.81
N ALA A 278 -29.33 5.49 18.19
CA ALA A 278 -28.95 6.80 18.73
C ALA A 278 -30.04 7.89 18.57
N GLY A 279 -31.22 7.57 18.02
CA GLY A 279 -32.29 8.52 17.72
C GLY A 279 -33.63 8.32 18.44
N SER A 280 -33.78 7.35 19.34
CA SER A 280 -35.08 7.08 19.98
C SER A 280 -34.98 6.70 21.45
N ARG A 281 -34.36 7.55 22.27
CA ARG A 281 -34.66 7.62 23.71
C ARG A 281 -35.87 8.52 23.93
N CYS A 282 -37.06 7.97 23.70
CA CYS A 282 -38.31 8.42 24.30
C CYS A 282 -39.17 7.19 24.64
N THR A 283 -38.62 6.25 25.41
CA THR A 283 -39.45 5.28 26.15
C THR A 283 -39.59 5.77 27.58
N GLY A 284 -40.84 5.91 27.99
CA GLY A 284 -41.29 6.65 29.15
C GLY A 284 -40.76 6.14 30.49
N PHE A 285 -40.63 7.10 31.40
CA PHE A 285 -40.60 6.87 32.83
C PHE A 285 -42.00 6.41 33.26
N SER A 286 -42.12 5.16 33.69
CA SER A 286 -43.38 4.57 34.13
C SER A 286 -43.68 4.95 35.58
N ASN A 287 -44.98 5.09 35.83
CA ASN A 287 -45.70 4.74 37.07
C ASN A 287 -45.90 5.81 38.16
N ARG A 288 -47.13 6.35 38.23
CA ARG A 288 -47.83 6.56 39.52
C ARG A 288 -49.36 6.53 39.35
N ILE A 289 -49.93 5.54 40.04
CA ILE A 289 -51.22 5.56 40.76
C ILE A 289 -52.48 5.39 39.91
N ALA A 290 -52.99 4.16 39.97
CA ALA A 290 -54.39 3.83 39.78
C ALA A 290 -55.28 4.54 40.81
N ARG A 291 -56.38 5.18 40.38
CA ARG A 291 -57.67 5.24 41.11
C ARG A 291 -58.82 5.80 40.24
N LYS A 292 -59.82 4.93 40.06
CA LYS A 292 -61.29 5.15 40.03
C LYS A 292 -61.95 6.14 39.04
N ARG A 293 -62.76 5.50 38.17
CA ARG A 293 -64.22 5.68 37.90
C ARG A 293 -64.76 6.83 37.02
N HIS A 294 -65.81 6.43 36.28
CA HIS A 294 -66.96 7.15 35.68
C HIS A 294 -66.73 7.82 34.31
N SER A 295 -67.37 7.25 33.27
CA SER A 295 -68.52 7.81 32.50
C SER A 295 -68.05 8.85 31.48
N SER A 296 -68.43 8.91 30.20
CA SER A 296 -69.47 8.34 29.35
C SER A 296 -69.33 9.09 28.01
N VAL A 297 -69.80 8.53 26.88
CA VAL A 297 -70.15 9.27 25.63
C VAL A 297 -68.94 9.85 24.84
N SER A 298 -68.84 9.92 23.52
CA SER A 298 -69.40 9.26 22.32
C SER A 298 -68.61 9.83 21.11
N ARG A 299 -68.72 9.17 19.95
CA ARG A 299 -68.49 9.68 18.56
C ARG A 299 -67.08 9.64 17.95
N SER A 300 -66.90 8.61 17.12
CA SER A 300 -66.61 8.64 15.66
C SER A 300 -65.79 9.80 15.07
N ALA A 301 -64.62 9.48 14.49
CA ALA A 301 -64.31 9.52 13.04
C ALA A 301 -62.78 9.52 12.80
N SER A 302 -62.33 8.68 11.87
CA SER A 302 -60.92 8.49 11.46
C SER A 302 -60.42 9.61 10.49
N PRO A 303 -59.19 9.55 9.95
CA PRO A 303 -57.99 10.24 10.43
C PRO A 303 -57.53 11.35 9.44
N PRO A 304 -56.48 12.13 9.77
CA PRO A 304 -55.47 12.31 8.73
C PRO A 304 -54.02 12.36 9.23
N GLY A 305 -53.13 11.82 8.39
CA GLY A 305 -52.00 12.59 7.89
C GLY A 305 -50.78 12.67 8.79
N VAL A 306 -49.79 11.86 8.43
CA VAL A 306 -48.34 12.07 8.59
C VAL A 306 -47.99 13.56 8.70
N ARG A 307 -47.48 13.99 9.86
CA ARG A 307 -46.82 15.31 10.00
C ARG A 307 -45.38 15.13 10.47
N ASN A 308 -44.50 15.30 9.50
CA ASN A 308 -43.07 15.52 9.65
C ASN A 308 -42.81 16.64 10.67
N CYS A 309 -42.02 16.32 11.69
CA CYS A 309 -41.50 17.27 12.65
C CYS A 309 -40.26 17.96 12.04
N SER A 310 -40.50 18.91 11.14
CA SER A 310 -39.44 19.81 10.68
C SER A 310 -40.05 21.17 10.34
N ARG A 311 -39.45 22.22 10.93
CA ARG A 311 -39.72 23.66 10.75
C ARG A 311 -40.69 24.29 11.75
N GLN A 312 -40.15 24.65 12.91
CA GLN A 312 -40.53 25.92 13.53
C GLN A 312 -39.37 26.49 14.37
N ARG A 313 -38.33 26.94 13.66
CA ARG A 313 -37.48 28.03 14.14
C ARG A 313 -37.53 29.12 13.06
N GLN A 314 -37.72 30.35 13.51
CA GLN A 314 -37.73 31.62 12.77
C GLN A 314 -39.10 32.11 12.25
N ARG A 315 -39.69 33.03 13.04
CA ARG A 315 -40.37 34.31 12.69
C ARG A 315 -41.05 34.78 14.00
N ALA A 316 -40.82 35.92 14.64
CA ALA A 316 -40.43 37.31 14.31
C ALA A 316 -41.54 38.25 14.87
N GLY A 317 -41.14 39.38 15.48
CA GLY A 317 -41.99 40.53 15.86
C GLY A 317 -42.67 40.41 17.23
N THR A 318 -42.33 41.15 18.28
CA THR A 318 -42.29 42.61 18.49
C THR A 318 -43.66 43.27 18.27
N THR A 319 -44.41 43.55 19.36
CA THR A 319 -45.05 44.84 19.73
C THR A 319 -46.24 44.69 20.70
N ALA A 320 -46.51 45.79 21.43
CA ALA A 320 -47.62 46.15 22.35
C ALA A 320 -47.47 45.68 23.82
N ARG A 321 -47.10 46.54 24.79
CA ARG A 321 -47.75 47.73 25.43
C ARG A 321 -48.96 47.45 26.34
N VAL A 322 -48.72 47.75 27.63
CA VAL A 322 -49.51 48.56 28.61
C VAL A 322 -50.84 48.02 29.17
N ALA A 323 -50.86 47.95 30.52
CA ALA A 323 -51.93 48.24 31.51
C ALA A 323 -51.76 47.25 32.69
N THR A 324 -51.81 47.58 33.99
CA THR A 324 -52.16 48.79 34.76
C THR A 324 -51.65 48.58 36.20
N ALA A 325 -51.47 49.69 36.92
CA ALA A 325 -51.16 49.77 38.34
C ALA A 325 -52.33 49.31 39.23
N GLU A 326 -52.01 48.69 40.38
CA GLU A 326 -52.23 49.16 41.76
C GLU A 326 -51.34 48.35 42.71
#